data_AF-A0A4V1XRN2-F1
#
_entry.id   AF-A0A4V1XRN2-F1
#
_cell.length_a   1.000
_cell.length_b   1.000
_cell.length_c   1.000
_cell.angle_alpha   90.00
_cell.angle_beta   90.00
_cell.angle_gamma   90.00
#
_symmetry.space_group_name_H-M   'P 1'
#
loop_
_entity.id
_entity.type
_entity.pdbx_description
1 polymer ?
#
loop_
_entity_poly.entity_id
_entity_poly.type
_entity_poly.pdbx_seq_one_letter_code
_entity_poly.pdbx_strand_id
1 'polypeptide(L)' 'MLPVAKPVPQHATLKLTIPAGLHAALLHYQDAYREMNEAELSMDDIGEYILRQHLRRDKAFAAWAETRGIKLEI' A
#
# COMPACT_ATOMS: atom_id res chain seq x y z
N MET A 1 5.55 31.17 21.86
CA MET A 1 5.36 29.71 21.95
C MET A 1 5.51 29.14 20.54
N LEU A 2 6.48 28.25 20.31
CA LEU A 2 6.63 27.58 19.01
C LEU A 2 5.46 26.60 18.84
N PRO A 3 4.83 26.52 17.66
CA PRO A 3 3.76 25.56 17.42
C PRO A 3 4.28 24.14 17.63
N VAL A 4 3.52 23.35 18.38
CA VAL A 4 3.77 21.92 18.57
C VAL A 4 3.77 21.27 17.18
N ALA A 5 4.95 20.89 16.70
CA ALA A 5 5.06 20.10 15.48
C ALA A 5 4.28 18.81 15.69
N LYS A 6 3.27 18.55 14.85
CA LYS A 6 2.57 17.27 14.86
C LYS A 6 3.61 16.16 14.64
N PRO A 7 3.62 15.10 15.46
CA PRO A 7 4.56 14.00 15.25
C PRO A 7 4.36 13.46 13.83
N VAL A 8 5.44 13.43 13.06
CA VAL A 8 5.46 12.77 11.75
C VAL A 8 5.09 11.30 12.00
N PRO A 9 4.09 10.75 11.29
CA PRO A 9 3.77 9.34 11.41
C PRO A 9 5.04 8.53 11.13
N GLN A 10 5.47 7.70 12.08
CA GLN A 10 6.56 6.76 11.83
C GLN A 10 6.00 5.66 10.92
N HIS A 11 6.29 5.76 9.64
CA HIS A 11 5.99 4.68 8.70
C HIS A 11 6.92 3.50 9.02
N ALA A 12 6.34 2.39 9.48
CA ALA A 12 7.08 1.15 9.62
C ALA A 12 7.30 0.55 8.22
N THR A 13 8.55 0.22 7.91
CA THR A 13 8.88 -0.49 6.66
C THR A 13 8.47 -1.96 6.78
N LEU A 14 7.54 -2.39 5.95
CA LEU A 14 7.13 -3.79 5.85
C LEU A 14 7.91 -4.49 4.73
N LYS A 15 8.60 -5.59 5.05
CA LYS A 15 9.22 -6.44 4.02
C LYS A 15 8.18 -7.44 3.50
N LEU A 16 7.79 -7.28 2.24
CA LEU A 16 6.90 -8.23 1.56
C LEU A 16 7.73 -9.30 0.85
N THR A 17 7.40 -10.57 1.07
CA THR A 17 7.94 -11.67 0.28
C THR A 17 6.90 -12.07 -0.74
N ILE A 18 7.23 -11.96 -2.03
CA ILE A 18 6.35 -12.34 -3.13
C ILE A 18 6.98 -13.41 -4.02
N PRO A 19 6.20 -14.26 -4.69
CA PRO A 19 6.72 -15.24 -5.63
C PRO A 19 7.53 -14.57 -6.76
N ALA A 20 8.64 -15.18 -7.16
CA ALA A 20 9.54 -14.62 -8.18
C ALA A 20 8.82 -14.30 -9.51
N GLY A 21 7.90 -15.16 -9.94
CA GLY A 21 7.10 -14.93 -11.15
C GLY A 21 6.19 -13.69 -11.05
N LEU A 22 5.61 -13.45 -9.87
CA LEU A 22 4.80 -12.24 -9.63
C LEU A 22 5.69 -11.00 -9.64
N HIS A 23 6.86 -11.06 -9.00
CA HIS A 23 7.82 -9.96 -9.03
C HIS A 23 8.22 -9.59 -10.46
N ALA A 24 8.53 -10.57 -11.30
CA ALA A 24 8.86 -10.34 -12.71
C ALA A 24 7.72 -9.68 -13.49
N ALA A 25 6.47 -10.10 -13.25
CA ALA A 25 5.29 -9.50 -13.86
C ALA A 25 5.06 -8.05 -13.42
N LEU A 26 5.32 -7.73 -12.13
CA LEU A 26 5.22 -6.37 -11.62
C LEU A 26 6.28 -5.44 -12.25
N LEU A 27 7.51 -5.93 -12.46
CA LEU A 27 8.54 -5.16 -13.18
C LEU A 27 8.11 -4.86 -14.63
N HIS A 28 7.56 -5.85 -15.35
CA HIS A 28 7.04 -5.63 -16.70
C HIS A 28 5.91 -4.60 -16.72
N TYR A 29 5.03 -4.65 -15.72
CA TYR A 29 3.96 -3.66 -15.58
C TYR A 29 4.51 -2.25 -15.35
N GLN A 30 5.52 -2.08 -14.50
CA GLN A 30 6.19 -0.78 -14.30
C GLN A 30 6.77 -0.24 -15.60
N ASP A 31 7.50 -1.08 -16.35
CA ASP A 31 8.09 -0.67 -17.62
C ASP A 31 7.03 -0.24 -18.63
N ALA A 32 5.95 -1.02 -18.77
CA ALA A 32 4.82 -0.68 -19.63
C ALA A 32 4.12 0.60 -19.19
N TYR A 33 3.91 0.78 -17.89
CA TYR A 33 3.28 2.00 -17.35
C TYR A 33 4.11 3.23 -17.67
N ARG A 34 5.44 3.14 -17.54
CA ARG A 34 6.37 4.22 -17.89
C ARG A 34 6.32 4.55 -19.37
N GLU A 35 6.32 3.55 -20.25
CA GLU A 35 6.22 3.77 -21.69
C GLU A 35 4.89 4.42 -22.09
N MET A 36 3.78 3.99 -21.49
CA MET A 36 2.45 4.47 -21.84
C MET A 36 2.11 5.84 -21.27
N ASN A 37 2.62 6.17 -20.08
CA ASN A 37 2.19 7.35 -19.32
C ASN A 37 3.33 8.37 -19.13
N GLU A 38 4.53 8.09 -19.64
CA GLU A 38 5.73 8.91 -19.45
C GLU A 38 6.01 9.21 -17.95
N ALA A 39 5.61 8.28 -17.07
CA ALA A 39 5.62 8.45 -15.63
C ALA A 39 6.13 7.21 -14.91
N GLU A 40 6.88 7.41 -13.82
CA GLU A 40 7.38 6.32 -12.97
C GLU A 40 6.32 5.90 -11.95
N LEU A 41 6.22 4.59 -11.71
CA LEU A 41 5.34 4.02 -10.70
C LEU A 41 6.17 3.16 -9.73
N SER A 42 6.22 3.53 -8.45
CA SER A 42 7.04 2.81 -7.47
C SER A 42 6.45 1.44 -7.12
N MET A 43 7.33 0.49 -6.79
CA MET A 43 6.90 -0.81 -6.27
C MET A 43 6.23 -0.67 -4.90
N ASP A 44 6.61 0.35 -4.12
CA ASP A 44 5.99 0.68 -2.85
C ASP A 44 4.55 1.14 -3.05
N ASP A 45 4.28 1.99 -4.06
CA ASP A 45 2.93 2.45 -4.39
C ASP A 45 2.03 1.30 -4.86
N ILE A 46 2.58 0.42 -5.70
CA ILE A 46 1.89 -0.79 -6.15
C ILE A 46 1.56 -1.71 -4.95
N GLY A 47 2.54 -1.93 -4.07
CA GLY A 47 2.38 -2.74 -2.87
C GLY A 47 1.31 -2.17 -1.94
N GLU A 48 1.37 -0.87 -1.66
CA GLU A 48 0.38 -0.18 -0.83
C GLU A 48 -1.03 -0.30 -1.42
N TYR A 49 -1.17 -0.05 -2.73
CA TYR A 49 -2.47 -0.17 -3.40
C TYR A 49 -3.04 -1.58 -3.28
N ILE A 50 -2.23 -2.62 -3.55
CA ILE A 50 -2.67 -4.02 -3.46
C ILE A 50 -3.11 -4.35 -2.03
N LEU A 51 -2.34 -3.95 -1.02
CA LEU A 51 -2.68 -4.18 0.39
C LEU A 51 -3.98 -3.47 0.76
N ARG A 52 -4.16 -2.21 0.38
CA ARG A 52 -5.40 -1.45 0.60
C ARG A 52 -6.60 -2.14 -0.04
N GLN A 53 -6.48 -2.62 -1.28
CA GLN A 53 -7.54 -3.34 -1.96
C GLN A 53 -7.85 -4.69 -1.29
N HIS A 54 -6.84 -5.40 -0.81
CA HIS A 54 -7.02 -6.66 -0.09
C HIS A 54 -7.80 -6.45 1.21
N LEU A 55 -7.38 -5.46 2.02
CA LEU A 55 -8.06 -5.10 3.26
C LEU A 55 -9.52 -4.68 3.03
N ARG A 56 -9.81 -3.93 1.95
CA ARG A 56 -11.20 -3.57 1.56
C ARG A 56 -12.08 -4.79 1.25
N ARG A 57 -11.50 -5.85 0.70
CA ARG A 57 -12.25 -7.04 0.26
C ARG A 57 -12.43 -8.07 1.36
N ASP A 58 -11.62 -8.02 2.41
CA ASP A 58 -11.72 -8.92 3.55
C ASP A 58 -12.88 -8.51 4.47
N LYS A 59 -14.02 -9.16 4.29
CA LYS A 59 -15.23 -8.95 5.10
C LYS A 59 -15.04 -9.36 6.56
N ALA A 60 -14.23 -10.39 6.83
CA ALA A 60 -14.01 -10.85 8.20
C ALA A 60 -13.17 -9.83 8.96
N PHE A 61 -12.12 -9.32 8.32
CA PHE A 61 -11.32 -8.23 8.85
C PHE A 61 -12.14 -6.94 9.04
N ALA A 62 -12.95 -6.56 8.04
CA ALA A 62 -13.81 -5.38 8.15
C ALA A 62 -14.77 -5.46 9.35
N ALA A 63 -15.45 -6.59 9.53
CA ALA A 63 -16.33 -6.82 10.68
C ALA A 63 -15.56 -6.76 12.01
N TRP A 64 -14.40 -7.41 12.08
CA TRP A 64 -13.54 -7.35 13.27
C TRP A 64 -13.08 -5.91 13.59
N ALA A 65 -12.66 -5.15 12.58
CA ALA A 65 -12.19 -3.77 12.74
C ALA A 65 -13.30 -2.85 13.26
N GLU A 66 -14.53 -3.02 12.75
CA GLU A 66 -15.72 -2.30 13.22
C GLU A 66 -16.00 -2.57 14.70
N THR A 67 -15.94 -3.83 15.15
CA THR A 67 -16.11 -4.16 16.58
C THR A 67 -15.06 -3.54 17.50
N ARG A 68 -13.91 -3.16 16.94
CA ARG A 68 -12.78 -2.58 17.67
C ARG A 68 -12.69 -1.05 17.52
N GLY A 69 -13.60 -0.43 16.77
CA GLY A 69 -13.54 1.00 16.48
C GLY A 69 -12.33 1.41 15.64
N ILE A 70 -11.70 0.47 14.93
CA ILE A 70 -10.57 0.76 14.04
C ILE A 70 -11.16 1.32 12.74
N LYS A 71 -11.01 2.62 12.55
CA LYS A 71 -11.33 3.24 11.26
C LYS A 71 -10.19 2.97 10.31
N LEU A 72 -10.45 2.17 9.29
CA LEU A 72 -9.54 1.99 8.18
C LEU A 72 -9.49 3.31 7.40
N GLU A 73 -8.48 4.14 7.67
CA GLU A 73 -8.13 5.30 6.84
C GLU A 73 -7.47 4.78 5.55
N ILE A 74 -8.29 4.11 4.73
CA ILE A 74 -7.89 3.55 3.44
C ILE A 74 -8.20 4.54 2.33
#